data_AF-A0A7J4TQL1-F1
#
_entry.id   AF-A0A7J4TQL1-F1
#
_cell.length_a   1.000
_cell.length_b   1.000
_cell.length_c   1.000
_cell.angle_alpha   90.00
_cell.angle_beta   90.00
_cell.angle_gamma   90.00
#
_symmetry.space_group_name_H-M   'P 1'
#
loop_
_entity.id
_entity.type
_entity.pdbx_description
1 polymer ?
#
loop_
_entity_poly.entity_id
_entity_poly.type
_entity_poly.pdbx_seq_one_letter_code
_entity_poly.pdbx_strand_id
1 'polypeptide(L)'
;MRGMKDDATPNPDSDLKDELQAMEARVRKLRDTRNAYSDQARTAADKRNSIQGQYKEHREKVDLVLAEVKAIRAEIKMHKEKRNAIQAQLRDIIGQAKGQRKEKGDKKSATAEYAQLKQEVASLEKTFETSSVGQKKEKEMIKKIKEMKRRIEELAPEVVKFEMIAVDLGDMDTAIKTLKAEADASHQAM
;
A
#
# COMPACT_ATOMS: atom_id res chain seq x y z
N MET A 1 -112.20 -5.85 -45.09
CA MET A 1 -112.66 -6.53 -43.86
C MET A 1 -111.56 -7.50 -43.45
N ARG A 2 -110.48 -7.09 -42.78
CA ARG A 2 -110.33 -6.78 -41.35
C ARG A 2 -110.90 -7.88 -40.44
N GLY A 3 -109.99 -8.54 -39.71
CA GLY A 3 -110.21 -9.56 -38.69
C GLY A 3 -108.84 -10.08 -38.24
N MET A 4 -107.97 -9.19 -37.73
CA MET A 4 -107.70 -8.96 -36.30
C MET A 4 -106.89 -10.11 -35.68
N LYS A 5 -105.67 -9.74 -35.27
CA LYS A 5 -104.77 -10.53 -34.44
C LYS A 5 -105.49 -10.80 -33.12
N ASP A 6 -105.54 -12.06 -32.70
CA ASP A 6 -105.78 -12.43 -31.30
C ASP A 6 -104.51 -13.10 -30.78
N ASP A 7 -103.68 -12.22 -30.24
CA ASP A 7 -102.79 -12.33 -29.10
C ASP A 7 -102.41 -13.72 -28.57
N ALA A 8 -101.11 -13.96 -28.71
CA ALA A 8 -100.27 -14.77 -27.85
C ALA A 8 -100.86 -15.04 -26.46
N THR A 9 -101.35 -16.25 -26.23
CA THR A 9 -101.28 -16.84 -24.90
C THR A 9 -99.79 -16.88 -24.52
N PRO A 10 -99.33 -16.16 -23.49
CA PRO A 10 -97.95 -16.25 -23.04
C PRO A 10 -97.70 -17.72 -22.71
N ASN A 11 -96.73 -18.33 -23.38
CA ASN A 11 -96.34 -19.69 -23.03
C ASN A 11 -95.86 -19.62 -21.57
N PRO A 12 -96.49 -20.29 -20.60
CA PRO A 12 -96.19 -20.09 -19.16
C PRO A 12 -94.72 -20.39 -18.81
N ASP A 13 -94.01 -21.08 -19.72
CA ASP A 13 -92.59 -21.39 -19.62
C ASP A 13 -91.65 -20.33 -20.23
N SER A 14 -92.14 -19.26 -20.88
CA SER A 14 -91.28 -18.22 -21.48
C SER A 14 -90.48 -17.48 -20.43
N ASP A 15 -91.13 -17.09 -19.34
CA ASP A 15 -90.51 -16.32 -18.27
C ASP A 15 -89.46 -17.16 -17.52
N LEU A 16 -89.73 -18.46 -17.36
CA LEU A 16 -88.77 -19.42 -16.79
C LEU A 16 -87.56 -19.63 -17.70
N LYS A 17 -87.74 -19.61 -19.03
CA LYS A 17 -86.63 -19.69 -19.99
C LYS A 17 -85.77 -18.44 -19.97
N ASP A 18 -86.38 -17.26 -19.88
CA ASP A 18 -85.66 -16.00 -19.80
C ASP A 18 -84.90 -15.88 -18.47
N GLU A 19 -85.49 -16.34 -17.36
CA GLU A 19 -84.81 -16.42 -16.07
C GLU A 19 -83.64 -17.41 -16.10
N LEU A 20 -83.82 -18.59 -16.72
CA LEU A 20 -82.74 -19.56 -16.90
C LEU A 20 -81.59 -18.98 -17.73
N GLN A 21 -81.89 -18.32 -18.85
CA GLN A 21 -80.87 -17.65 -19.68
C GLN A 21 -80.13 -16.55 -18.91
N ALA A 22 -80.85 -15.75 -18.11
CA ALA A 22 -80.24 -14.73 -17.26
C ALA A 22 -79.33 -15.35 -16.20
N MET A 23 -79.73 -16.49 -15.61
CA MET A 23 -78.94 -17.23 -14.64
C MET A 23 -77.71 -17.88 -15.28
N GLU A 24 -77.83 -18.47 -16.47
CA GLU A 24 -76.70 -18.99 -17.25
C GLU A 24 -75.70 -17.90 -17.61
N ALA A 25 -76.18 -16.73 -18.03
CA ALA A 25 -75.34 -15.56 -18.30
C ALA A 25 -74.59 -15.08 -17.04
N ARG A 26 -75.25 -15.09 -15.87
CA ARG A 26 -74.60 -14.78 -14.58
C ARG A 26 -73.53 -15.80 -14.23
N VAL A 27 -73.81 -17.10 -14.37
CA VAL A 27 -72.84 -18.18 -14.10
C VAL A 27 -71.64 -18.07 -15.03
N ARG A 28 -71.85 -17.77 -16.33
CA ARG A 28 -70.78 -17.53 -17.28
C ARG A 28 -69.91 -16.35 -16.85
N LYS A 29 -70.52 -15.22 -16.50
CA LYS A 29 -69.80 -14.03 -16.01
C LYS A 29 -68.98 -14.33 -14.75
N LEU A 30 -69.53 -15.10 -13.81
CA LEU A 30 -68.81 -15.52 -12.60
C LEU A 30 -67.64 -16.46 -12.89
N ARG A 31 -67.75 -17.32 -13.91
CA ARG A 31 -66.64 -18.15 -14.37
C ARG A 31 -65.54 -17.30 -15.00
N ASP A 32 -65.91 -16.34 -15.83
CA ASP A 32 -64.96 -15.44 -16.50
C ASP A 32 -64.22 -14.56 -15.48
N THR A 33 -64.92 -14.00 -14.48
CA THR A 33 -64.27 -13.22 -13.41
C THR A 33 -63.33 -14.09 -12.57
N ARG A 34 -63.74 -15.32 -12.22
CA ARG A 34 -62.88 -16.26 -11.50
C ARG A 34 -61.63 -16.62 -12.29
N ASN A 35 -61.75 -16.86 -13.60
CA ASN A 35 -60.60 -17.13 -14.45
C ASN A 35 -59.67 -15.91 -14.53
N ALA A 36 -60.22 -14.71 -14.71
CA ALA A 36 -59.44 -13.47 -14.71
C ALA A 36 -58.67 -13.26 -13.40
N TYR A 37 -59.29 -13.48 -12.24
CA TYR A 37 -58.58 -13.42 -10.95
C TYR A 37 -57.50 -14.49 -10.82
N SER A 38 -57.76 -15.70 -11.32
CA SER A 38 -56.78 -16.78 -11.30
C SER A 38 -55.56 -16.46 -12.17
N ASP A 39 -55.75 -15.85 -13.34
CA ASP A 39 -54.65 -15.43 -14.22
C ASP A 39 -53.89 -14.24 -13.63
N GLN A 40 -54.60 -13.28 -13.01
CA GLN A 40 -53.96 -12.20 -12.26
C GLN A 40 -53.11 -12.72 -11.09
N ALA A 41 -53.60 -13.71 -10.35
CA ALA A 41 -52.85 -14.32 -9.25
C ALA A 41 -51.58 -15.02 -9.76
N ARG A 42 -51.66 -15.75 -10.87
CA ARG A 42 -50.50 -16.40 -11.51
C ARG A 42 -49.46 -15.37 -11.96
N THR A 43 -49.87 -14.35 -12.70
CA THR A 43 -48.96 -13.30 -13.17
C THR A 43 -48.31 -12.51 -12.02
N ALA A 44 -49.04 -12.28 -10.93
CA ALA A 44 -48.49 -11.66 -9.72
C ALA A 44 -47.45 -12.56 -9.04
N ALA A 45 -47.71 -13.87 -8.96
CA ALA A 45 -46.76 -14.84 -8.42
C ALA A 45 -45.48 -14.92 -9.26
N ASP A 46 -45.60 -14.92 -10.59
CA ASP A 46 -44.46 -14.95 -11.51
C ASP A 46 -43.60 -13.69 -11.36
N LYS A 47 -44.23 -12.51 -11.29
CA LYS A 47 -43.54 -11.24 -11.02
C LYS A 47 -42.79 -11.27 -9.69
N ARG A 48 -43.43 -11.75 -8.62
CA ARG A 48 -42.78 -11.89 -7.30
C ARG A 48 -41.58 -12.82 -7.36
N ASN A 49 -41.74 -13.99 -8.00
CA ASN A 49 -40.66 -14.97 -8.12
C ASN A 49 -39.49 -14.41 -8.94
N SER A 50 -39.79 -13.69 -10.02
CA SER A 50 -38.78 -13.00 -10.84
C SER A 50 -38.01 -11.96 -10.03
N ILE A 51 -38.70 -11.11 -9.27
CA ILE A 51 -38.06 -10.10 -8.41
C ILE A 51 -37.20 -10.77 -7.33
N GLN A 52 -37.69 -11.85 -6.73
CA GLN A 52 -36.94 -12.59 -5.72
C GLN A 52 -35.68 -13.26 -6.32
N GLY A 53 -35.76 -13.76 -7.56
CA GLY A 53 -34.61 -14.26 -8.30
C GLY A 53 -33.56 -13.17 -8.51
N GLN A 54 -33.97 -12.02 -9.05
CA GLN A 54 -33.08 -10.85 -9.26
C GLN A 54 -32.46 -10.38 -7.94
N TYR A 55 -33.23 -10.32 -6.86
CA TYR A 55 -32.72 -9.93 -5.55
C TYR A 55 -31.60 -10.87 -5.07
N LYS A 56 -31.76 -12.18 -5.21
CA LYS A 56 -30.73 -13.16 -4.84
C LYS A 56 -29.46 -12.96 -5.67
N GLU A 57 -29.59 -12.82 -6.98
CA GLU A 57 -28.45 -12.57 -7.87
C GLU A 57 -27.72 -11.26 -7.52
N HIS A 58 -28.46 -10.19 -7.25
CA HIS A 58 -27.86 -8.91 -6.85
C HIS A 58 -27.15 -9.02 -5.50
N ARG A 59 -27.73 -9.74 -4.54
CA ARG A 59 -27.12 -9.98 -3.24
C ARG A 59 -25.81 -10.76 -3.37
N GLU A 60 -25.81 -11.83 -4.16
CA GLU A 60 -24.60 -12.62 -4.42
C GLU A 60 -23.50 -11.78 -5.09
N LYS A 61 -23.86 -10.94 -6.07
CA LYS A 61 -22.92 -9.99 -6.69
C LYS A 61 -22.34 -8.99 -5.68
N VAL A 62 -23.19 -8.45 -4.79
CA VAL A 62 -22.74 -7.54 -3.72
C VAL A 62 -21.79 -8.25 -2.76
N ASP A 63 -22.11 -9.48 -2.36
CA ASP A 63 -21.27 -10.26 -1.46
C ASP A 63 -19.90 -10.58 -2.08
N LEU A 64 -19.84 -10.88 -3.39
CA LEU A 64 -18.60 -11.08 -4.14
C LEU A 64 -17.75 -9.80 -4.17
N VAL A 65 -18.32 -8.67 -4.59
CA VAL A 65 -17.60 -7.38 -4.63
C VAL A 65 -17.13 -6.98 -3.23
N LEU A 66 -17.92 -7.26 -2.19
CA LEU A 66 -17.52 -6.98 -0.81
C LEU A 66 -16.36 -7.87 -0.34
N ALA A 67 -16.30 -9.12 -0.79
CA ALA A 67 -15.16 -10.01 -0.55
C ALA A 67 -13.90 -9.53 -1.27
N GLU A 68 -14.01 -9.10 -2.54
CA GLU A 68 -12.91 -8.52 -3.31
C GLU A 68 -12.36 -7.26 -2.64
N VAL A 69 -13.23 -6.32 -2.23
CA VAL A 69 -12.81 -5.10 -1.53
C VAL A 69 -12.09 -5.44 -0.21
N LYS A 70 -12.53 -6.47 0.51
CA LYS A 70 -11.83 -6.93 1.72
C LYS A 70 -10.45 -7.49 1.40
N ALA A 71 -10.31 -8.27 0.34
CA ALA A 71 -9.03 -8.81 -0.10
C ALA A 71 -8.06 -7.68 -0.49
N ILE A 72 -8.50 -6.73 -1.32
CA ILE A 72 -7.71 -5.55 -1.72
C ILE A 72 -7.28 -4.75 -0.49
N ARG A 73 -8.18 -4.53 0.48
CA ARG A 73 -7.82 -3.83 1.73
C ARG A 73 -6.77 -4.58 2.55
N ALA A 74 -6.82 -5.92 2.58
CA ALA A 74 -5.82 -6.72 3.26
C ALA A 74 -4.45 -6.59 2.57
N GLU A 75 -4.40 -6.65 1.25
CA GLU A 75 -3.17 -6.44 0.46
C GLU A 75 -2.58 -5.04 0.69
N ILE A 76 -3.41 -3.99 0.60
CA ILE A 76 -3.00 -2.62 0.90
C ILE A 76 -2.41 -2.52 2.32
N LYS A 77 -3.03 -3.18 3.30
CA LYS A 77 -2.51 -3.20 4.68
C LYS A 77 -1.13 -3.85 4.76
N MET A 78 -0.93 -4.97 4.08
CA MET A 78 0.38 -5.63 4.02
C MET A 78 1.45 -4.73 3.37
N HIS A 79 1.12 -4.05 2.27
CA HIS A 79 2.04 -3.09 1.64
C HIS A 79 2.37 -1.91 2.56
N LYS A 80 1.38 -1.39 3.31
CA LYS A 80 1.61 -0.34 4.32
C LYS A 80 2.53 -0.82 5.44
N GLU A 81 2.33 -2.02 5.95
CA GLU A 81 3.17 -2.61 7.00
C GLU A 81 4.61 -2.78 6.53
N LYS A 82 4.82 -3.33 5.32
CA LYS A 82 6.15 -3.44 4.70
C LYS A 82 6.83 -2.07 4.56
N ARG A 83 6.11 -1.09 3.99
CA ARG A 83 6.62 0.29 3.86
C ARG A 83 7.03 0.86 5.22
N ASN A 84 6.18 0.73 6.23
CA ASN A 84 6.43 1.27 7.56
C ASN A 84 7.65 0.62 8.22
N ALA A 85 7.81 -0.70 8.05
CA ALA A 85 8.99 -1.43 8.53
C ALA A 85 10.27 -0.92 7.85
N ILE A 86 10.27 -0.78 6.53
CA ILE A 86 11.42 -0.25 5.77
C ILE A 86 11.72 1.20 6.19
N GLN A 87 10.69 2.04 6.39
CA GLN A 87 10.87 3.42 6.85
C GLN A 87 11.40 3.51 8.29
N ALA A 88 11.06 2.56 9.16
CA ALA A 88 11.64 2.46 10.50
C ALA A 88 13.13 2.11 10.40
N GLN A 89 13.48 1.06 9.65
CA GLN A 89 14.87 0.67 9.39
C GLN A 89 15.68 1.82 8.78
N LEU A 90 15.09 2.56 7.83
CA LEU A 90 15.72 3.72 7.20
C LEU A 90 16.02 4.82 8.22
N ARG A 91 15.10 5.09 9.15
CA ARG A 91 15.33 6.08 10.22
C ARG A 91 16.47 5.66 11.14
N ASP A 92 16.53 4.37 11.48
CA ASP A 92 17.58 3.83 12.34
C ASP A 92 18.97 3.91 11.68
N ILE A 93 19.08 3.48 10.42
CA ILE A 93 20.33 3.56 9.64
C ILE A 93 20.77 5.01 9.43
N ILE A 94 19.83 5.92 9.13
CA ILE A 94 20.15 7.36 9.04
C ILE A 94 20.62 7.90 10.39
N GLY A 95 20.03 7.46 11.50
CA GLY A 95 20.45 7.81 12.85
C GLY A 95 21.89 7.34 13.13
N GLN A 96 22.20 6.08 12.83
CA GLN A 96 23.53 5.50 12.95
C GLN A 96 24.56 6.23 12.08
N ALA A 97 24.25 6.46 10.80
CA ALA A 97 25.11 7.18 9.87
C ALA A 97 25.39 8.62 10.33
N LYS A 98 24.39 9.32 10.90
CA LYS A 98 24.59 10.65 11.50
C LYS A 98 25.52 10.59 12.71
N GLY A 99 25.37 9.60 13.59
CA GLY A 99 26.27 9.37 14.72
C GLY A 99 27.71 9.14 14.27
N GLN A 100 27.91 8.21 13.33
CA GLN A 100 29.23 7.91 12.76
C GLN A 100 29.85 9.09 12.01
N ARG A 101 29.05 9.92 11.30
CA ARG A 101 29.56 11.15 10.65
C ARG A 101 30.08 12.17 11.67
N LYS A 102 29.44 12.29 12.83
CA LYS A 102 29.91 13.17 13.91
C LYS A 102 31.26 12.69 14.42
N GLU A 103 31.37 11.40 14.72
CA GLU A 103 32.62 10.77 15.17
C GLU A 103 33.75 10.87 14.12
N LYS A 104 33.40 10.70 12.84
CA LYS A 104 34.30 10.92 11.72
C LYS A 104 34.80 12.37 11.65
N GLY A 105 33.95 13.36 11.96
CA GLY A 105 34.34 14.77 12.01
C GLY A 105 35.47 15.05 13.01
N ASP A 106 35.32 14.51 14.23
CA ASP A 106 36.31 14.66 15.30
C ASP A 106 37.62 13.94 14.95
N LYS A 107 37.51 12.70 14.43
CA LYS A 107 38.68 11.90 13.99
C LYS A 107 39.35 12.44 12.72
N LYS A 108 38.63 13.19 11.88
CA LYS A 108 39.22 13.85 10.70
C LYS A 108 40.30 14.86 11.11
N SER A 109 40.10 15.58 12.22
CA SER A 109 41.12 16.48 12.76
C SER A 109 42.38 15.71 13.18
N ALA A 110 42.22 14.54 13.80
CA ALA A 110 43.35 13.68 14.19
C ALA A 110 44.08 13.10 12.97
N THR A 111 43.37 12.71 11.90
CA THR A 111 43.99 12.27 10.65
C THR A 111 44.74 13.40 9.91
N ALA A 112 44.25 14.64 10.00
CA ALA A 112 44.92 15.79 9.42
C ALA A 112 46.20 16.14 10.18
N GLU A 113 46.17 16.08 11.52
CA GLU A 113 47.36 16.20 12.37
C GLU A 113 48.39 15.12 12.04
N TYR A 114 47.96 13.86 11.89
CA TYR A 114 48.82 12.76 11.47
C TYR A 114 49.50 13.00 10.12
N ALA A 115 48.75 13.46 9.12
CA ALA A 115 49.29 13.76 7.78
C ALA A 115 50.28 14.93 7.80
N GLN A 116 49.98 15.99 8.57
CA GLN A 116 50.87 17.14 8.75
C GLN A 116 52.17 16.74 9.45
N LEU A 117 52.09 16.00 10.57
CA LEU A 117 53.25 15.51 11.29
C LEU A 117 54.13 14.60 10.42
N LYS A 118 53.53 13.75 9.59
CA LYS A 118 54.27 12.89 8.66
C LYS A 118 55.02 13.70 7.59
N GLN A 119 54.41 14.76 7.08
CA GLN A 119 55.03 15.68 6.12
C GLN A 119 56.15 16.51 6.78
N GLU A 120 55.97 16.93 8.03
CA GLU A 120 56.96 17.68 8.81
C GLU A 120 58.16 16.82 9.20
N VAL A 121 57.94 15.55 9.57
CA VAL A 121 59.02 14.58 9.77
C VAL A 121 59.79 14.35 8.48
N ALA A 122 59.12 14.14 7.35
CA ALA A 122 59.79 13.92 6.06
C ALA A 122 60.58 15.15 5.60
N SER A 123 60.09 16.37 5.85
CA SER A 123 60.81 17.60 5.53
C SER A 123 62.03 17.79 6.43
N LEU A 124 61.90 17.52 7.73
CA LEU A 124 63.02 17.58 8.68
C LEU A 124 64.08 16.52 8.41
N GLU A 125 63.68 15.29 8.08
CA GLU A 125 64.60 14.22 7.65
C GLU A 125 65.34 14.62 6.37
N LYS A 126 64.63 15.15 5.37
CA LYS A 126 65.26 15.66 4.15
C LYS A 126 66.25 16.79 4.45
N THR A 127 65.89 17.75 5.31
CA THR A 127 66.83 18.83 5.70
C THR A 127 68.02 18.32 6.52
N PHE A 128 67.83 17.28 7.33
CA PHE A 128 68.90 16.62 8.07
C PHE A 128 69.88 15.92 7.11
N GLU A 129 69.36 15.29 6.05
CA GLU A 129 70.17 14.62 5.03
C GLU A 129 70.90 15.60 4.08
N THR A 130 70.29 16.74 3.73
CA THR A 130 70.83 17.65 2.70
C THR A 130 71.60 18.85 3.24
N SER A 131 71.57 19.12 4.54
CA SER A 131 72.10 20.38 5.11
C SER A 131 73.10 20.10 6.23
N SER A 132 74.32 20.64 6.15
CA SER A 132 75.29 20.57 7.25
C SER A 132 74.96 21.61 8.33
N VAL A 133 74.05 21.27 9.22
CA VAL A 133 73.69 22.12 10.38
C VAL A 133 74.56 21.72 11.56
N GLY A 134 75.13 22.68 12.29
CA GLY A 134 76.06 22.35 13.39
C GLY A 134 75.46 21.43 14.46
N GLN A 135 76.31 20.63 15.15
CA GLN A 135 75.94 19.55 16.08
C GLN A 135 74.80 19.85 17.08
N LYS A 136 74.66 21.10 17.53
CA LYS A 136 73.56 21.50 18.43
C LYS A 136 72.20 21.44 17.74
N LYS A 137 72.10 21.94 16.50
CA LYS A 137 70.87 21.95 15.71
C LYS A 137 70.51 20.54 15.23
N GLU A 138 71.49 19.71 14.89
CA GLU A 138 71.26 18.29 14.60
C GLU A 138 70.64 17.54 15.79
N LYS A 139 71.17 17.72 17.00
CA LYS A 139 70.59 17.11 18.21
C LYS A 139 69.16 17.57 18.49
N GLU A 140 68.87 18.85 18.25
CA GLU A 140 67.51 19.39 18.40
C GLU A 140 66.54 18.85 17.33
N MET A 141 66.97 18.75 16.07
CA MET A 141 66.17 18.15 15.00
C MET A 141 65.89 16.66 15.27
N ILE A 142 66.88 15.90 15.74
CA ILE A 142 66.69 14.49 16.11
C ILE A 142 65.68 14.34 17.26
N LYS A 143 65.72 15.23 18.27
CA LYS A 143 64.73 15.23 19.36
C LYS A 143 63.32 15.51 18.83
N LYS A 144 63.17 16.54 18.00
CA LYS A 144 61.88 16.89 17.36
C LYS A 144 61.34 15.76 16.49
N ILE A 145 62.19 15.13 15.67
CA ILE A 145 61.82 13.97 14.84
C ILE A 145 61.35 12.81 15.73
N LYS A 146 62.03 12.52 16.85
CA LYS A 146 61.61 11.46 17.79
C LYS A 146 60.26 11.76 18.45
N GLU A 147 60.04 13.01 18.88
CA GLU A 147 58.78 13.44 19.49
C GLU A 147 57.62 13.34 18.48
N MET A 148 57.82 13.82 17.26
CA MET A 148 56.82 13.71 16.19
C MET A 148 56.56 12.27 15.76
N LYS A 149 57.60 11.42 15.66
CA LYS A 149 57.44 9.98 15.38
C LYS A 149 56.63 9.26 16.46
N ARG A 150 56.85 9.58 17.73
CA ARG A 150 56.06 9.04 18.84
C ARG A 150 54.59 9.47 18.73
N ARG A 151 54.33 10.74 18.39
CA ARG A 151 52.97 11.26 18.18
C ARG A 151 52.30 10.61 16.96
N ILE A 152 53.04 10.32 15.90
CA ILE A 152 52.57 9.57 14.73
C ILE A 152 52.18 8.13 15.13
N GLU A 153 52.99 7.44 15.94
CA GLU A 153 52.66 6.09 16.43
C GLU A 153 51.39 6.08 17.30
N GLU A 154 51.18 7.10 18.12
CA GLU A 154 49.96 7.26 18.91
C GLU A 154 48.71 7.50 18.04
N LEU A 155 48.84 8.29 16.98
CA LEU A 155 47.74 8.64 16.08
C LEU A 155 47.44 7.56 15.02
N ALA A 156 48.41 6.71 14.67
CA ALA A 156 48.27 5.64 13.67
C ALA A 156 47.03 4.73 13.86
N PRO A 157 46.74 4.17 15.06
CA PRO A 157 45.54 3.35 15.26
C PRO A 157 44.23 4.14 15.12
N GLU A 158 44.24 5.45 15.37
CA GLU A 158 43.06 6.31 15.17
C GLU A 158 42.78 6.56 13.69
N VAL A 159 43.83 6.68 12.86
CA VAL A 159 43.70 6.81 11.40
C VAL A 159 43.11 5.54 10.78
N VAL A 160 43.56 4.36 11.19
CA VAL A 160 43.00 3.08 10.71
C VAL A 160 41.51 2.97 11.08
N LYS A 161 41.14 3.32 12.31
CA LYS A 161 39.73 3.36 12.73
C LYS A 161 38.91 4.37 11.92
N PHE A 162 39.50 5.51 11.54
CA PHE A 162 38.82 6.50 10.69
C PHE A 162 38.57 5.96 9.28
N GLU A 163 39.52 5.26 8.69
CA GLU A 163 39.35 4.61 7.37
C GLU A 163 38.23 3.57 7.41
N MET A 164 38.17 2.75 8.47
CA MET A 164 37.07 1.79 8.68
C MET A 164 35.71 2.50 8.78
N ILE A 165 35.58 3.54 9.61
CA ILE A 165 34.34 4.34 9.72
C ILE A 165 33.97 4.97 8.37
N ALA A 166 34.96 5.36 7.56
CA ALA A 166 34.71 5.93 6.25
C ALA A 166 34.12 4.91 5.26
N VAL A 167 34.58 3.65 5.30
CA VAL A 167 34.02 2.55 4.51
C VAL A 167 32.61 2.21 4.99
N ASP A 168 32.41 2.04 6.30
CA ASP A 168 31.10 1.71 6.90
C ASP A 168 30.02 2.75 6.53
N LEU A 169 30.39 4.04 6.53
CA LEU A 169 29.48 5.11 6.10
C LEU A 169 29.10 5.01 4.63
N GLY A 170 30.02 4.57 3.76
CA GLY A 170 29.74 4.33 2.35
C GLY A 170 28.74 3.19 2.17
N ASP A 171 28.92 2.09 2.89
CA ASP A 171 28.01 0.94 2.87
C ASP A 171 26.63 1.34 3.40
N MET A 172 26.56 2.09 4.51
CA MET A 172 25.30 2.64 5.03
C MET A 172 24.59 3.55 4.04
N ASP A 173 25.31 4.41 3.32
CA ASP A 173 24.72 5.27 2.28
C ASP A 173 24.18 4.46 1.10
N THR A 174 24.81 3.35 0.73
CA THR A 174 24.25 2.43 -0.29
C THR A 174 23.00 1.71 0.22
N ALA A 175 23.00 1.22 1.46
CA ALA A 175 21.84 0.60 2.10
C ALA A 175 20.65 1.57 2.23
N ILE A 176 20.91 2.84 2.56
CA ILE A 176 19.88 3.89 2.58
C ILE A 176 19.23 4.07 1.20
N LYS A 177 20.03 4.05 0.13
CA LYS A 177 19.52 4.20 -1.25
C LYS A 177 18.67 3.00 -1.66
N THR A 178 19.11 1.78 -1.36
CA THR A 178 18.35 0.56 -1.71
C THR A 178 17.04 0.48 -0.94
N LEU A 179 17.05 0.72 0.37
CA LEU A 179 15.83 0.71 1.19
C LEU A 179 14.84 1.81 0.80
N LYS A 180 15.33 2.98 0.38
CA LYS A 180 14.45 4.02 -0.19
C LYS A 180 13.78 3.55 -1.48
N ALA A 181 14.55 2.97 -2.40
CA ALA A 181 14.00 2.44 -3.64
C ALA A 181 12.98 1.32 -3.39
N GLU A 182 13.22 0.44 -2.42
CA GLU A 182 12.29 -0.63 -2.04
C GLU A 182 11.01 -0.09 -1.38
N ALA A 183 11.13 0.92 -0.53
CA ALA A 183 9.98 1.60 0.07
C ALA A 183 9.13 2.31 -1.00
N ASP A 184 9.76 2.98 -1.96
CA ASP A 184 9.08 3.68 -3.05
C ASP A 184 8.41 2.67 -4.00
N ALA A 185 9.08 1.56 -4.34
CA ALA A 185 8.48 0.47 -5.11
C ALA A 185 7.26 -0.14 -4.40
N SER A 186 7.36 -0.37 -3.08
CA SER A 186 6.24 -0.86 -2.27
C SER A 186 5.07 0.12 -2.20
N HIS A 187 5.34 1.43 -2.30
CA HIS A 187 4.31 2.46 -2.35
C HIS A 187 3.67 2.57 -3.74
N GLN A 188 4.43 2.37 -4.82
CA GLN A 188 3.92 2.36 -6.19
C GLN A 188 3.08 1.12 -6.50
N ALA A 189 3.33 0.02 -5.79
CA ALA A 189 2.58 -1.23 -5.93
C ALA A 189 1.24 -1.23 -5.16
N MET A 190 0.94 -0.18 -4.39
CA MET A 190 -0.35 0.04 -3.71
C MET A 190 -1.30 0.85 -4.59
#